data_AF-A0A0F8YXL6-F1
#
_entry.id   AF-A0A0F8YXL6-F1
#
_cell.length_a   1.000
_cell.length_b   1.000
_cell.length_c   1.000
_cell.angle_alpha   90.00
_cell.angle_beta   90.00
_cell.angle_gamma   90.00
#
_symmetry.space_group_name_H-M   'P 1'
#
loop_
_entity.id
_entity.type
_entity.pdbx_description
1 polymer ?
#
loop_
_entity_poly.entity_id
_entity_poly.type
_entity_poly.pdbx_seq_one_letter_code
_entity_poly.pdbx_strand_id
1 'polypeptide(L)'
;MCAENSEGYWSEEDEAIIVANLCYILTHPNTRIIGQFFLFDAQYFAKWWAIVVKCDFDTMMMHHVCWPGTPMGLCYLSSLYCDHHVNWKDEGKIGEHEEWGIDVPEEQLWEYNCVDVVKTAEIKYVLVDLIKTLGLQFQAETQMAQFDMLLAIQIRGVKINTKFRAETSMELVQCIDERKEWLDYVIP
;
A
#
# COMPACT_ATOMS: atom_id res chain seq x y z
N MET A 1 -9.40 14.16 -4.09
CA MET A 1 -10.52 15.13 -4.10
C MET A 1 -11.54 14.60 -3.11
N CYS A 2 -12.05 15.46 -2.23
CA CYS A 2 -13.18 15.14 -1.36
C CYS A 2 -14.37 14.69 -2.21
N ALA A 3 -15.00 13.59 -1.83
CA ALA A 3 -16.24 13.10 -2.40
C ALA A 3 -17.44 13.96 -1.96
N GLU A 4 -17.42 14.49 -0.74
CA GLU A 4 -18.51 15.26 -0.15
C GLU A 4 -18.46 16.75 -0.53
N ASN A 5 -17.26 17.31 -0.72
CA ASN A 5 -17.06 18.69 -1.19
C ASN A 5 -16.09 18.76 -2.36
N SER A 6 -16.56 19.20 -3.54
CA SER A 6 -15.68 19.35 -4.71
C SER A 6 -14.61 20.43 -4.55
N GLU A 7 -14.79 21.38 -3.63
CA GLU A 7 -13.79 22.41 -3.30
C GLU A 7 -12.77 21.93 -2.25
N GLY A 8 -12.95 20.74 -1.67
CA GLY A 8 -12.08 20.20 -0.62
C GLY A 8 -12.54 20.55 0.80
N TYR A 9 -11.90 19.93 1.80
CA TYR A 9 -12.18 20.19 3.21
C TYR A 9 -11.54 21.50 3.70
N TRP A 10 -10.35 21.83 3.19
CA TRP A 10 -9.59 23.02 3.52
C TRP A 10 -9.71 24.06 2.39
N SER A 11 -9.52 25.33 2.73
CA SER A 11 -9.26 26.33 1.68
C SER A 11 -7.94 26.03 0.97
N GLU A 12 -7.77 26.49 -0.26
CA GLU A 12 -6.52 26.29 -1.03
C GLU A 12 -5.28 26.81 -0.27
N GLU A 13 -5.41 27.96 0.40
CA GLU A 13 -4.33 28.55 1.21
C GLU A 13 -4.01 27.68 2.43
N ASP A 14 -5.02 27.21 3.15
CA ASP A 14 -4.83 26.35 4.32
C ASP A 14 -4.23 25.00 3.92
N GLU A 15 -4.72 24.39 2.82
CA GLU A 15 -4.20 23.14 2.30
C GLU A 15 -2.72 23.28 1.90
N ALA A 16 -2.37 24.36 1.19
CA ALA A 16 -0.98 24.63 0.82
C ALA A 16 -0.06 24.75 2.05
N ILE A 17 -0.52 25.41 3.11
CA ILE A 17 0.24 25.54 4.37
C ILE A 17 0.37 24.17 5.06
N ILE A 18 -0.70 23.39 5.14
CA ILE A 18 -0.69 22.04 5.73
C ILE A 18 0.28 21.14 4.98
N VAL A 19 0.18 21.09 3.65
CA VAL A 19 1.06 20.27 2.80
C VAL A 19 2.51 20.72 2.93
N ALA A 20 2.80 22.03 2.94
CA ALA A 20 4.15 22.53 3.13
C ALA A 20 4.75 22.11 4.48
N ASN A 21 3.96 22.17 5.56
CA ASN A 21 4.38 21.74 6.89
C ASN A 21 4.58 20.21 6.95
N LEU A 22 3.71 19.43 6.31
CA LEU A 22 3.88 17.98 6.21
C LEU A 22 5.16 17.63 5.45
N CYS A 23 5.42 18.28 4.31
CA CYS A 23 6.66 18.09 3.54
C CYS A 23 7.90 18.39 4.40
N TYR A 24 7.87 19.48 5.18
CA TYR A 24 8.95 19.82 6.10
C TYR A 24 9.17 18.74 7.17
N ILE A 25 8.11 18.25 7.81
CA ILE A 25 8.20 17.23 8.87
C ILE A 25 8.65 15.88 8.29
N LEU A 26 8.05 15.43 7.19
CA LEU A 26 8.28 14.12 6.59
C LEU A 26 9.69 13.97 6.01
N THR A 27 10.33 15.08 5.63
CA THR A 27 11.69 15.08 5.07
C THR A 27 12.76 15.44 6.10
N HIS A 28 12.38 15.77 7.33
CA HIS A 28 13.33 16.14 8.37
C HIS A 28 14.20 14.93 8.78
N PRO A 29 15.54 15.09 8.92
CA PRO A 29 16.47 13.97 9.14
C PRO A 29 16.26 13.21 10.46
N ASN A 30 15.59 13.82 11.43
CA ASN A 30 15.27 13.20 12.72
C ASN A 30 13.90 12.53 12.76
N THR A 31 13.07 12.71 11.73
CA THR A 31 11.77 12.04 11.67
C THR A 31 12.00 10.55 11.48
N ARG A 32 11.22 9.74 12.19
CA ARG A 32 11.24 8.27 12.08
C ARG A 32 9.85 7.79 11.74
N ILE A 33 9.70 7.22 10.56
CA ILE A 33 8.40 6.85 10.00
C ILE A 33 8.16 5.37 10.16
N ILE A 34 6.96 5.05 10.63
CA ILE A 34 6.44 3.70 10.74
C ILE A 34 5.29 3.61 9.73
N GLY A 35 5.25 2.52 8.97
CA GLY A 35 4.17 2.29 8.02
C GLY A 35 3.87 0.82 7.84
N GLN A 36 2.81 0.55 7.08
CA GLN A 36 2.43 -0.76 6.62
C GLN A 36 2.44 -0.70 5.08
N PHE A 37 3.35 -1.41 4.43
CA PHE A 37 3.55 -1.31 2.98
C PHE A 37 3.79 0.13 2.49
N PHE A 38 4.67 0.85 3.19
CA PHE A 38 4.87 2.29 3.05
C PHE A 38 5.45 2.72 1.69
N LEU A 39 5.94 1.78 0.88
CA LEU A 39 6.28 2.06 -0.53
C LEU A 39 5.08 2.62 -1.29
N PHE A 40 3.85 2.20 -0.95
CA PHE A 40 2.63 2.71 -1.55
C PHE A 40 2.39 4.19 -1.24
N ASP A 41 2.60 4.61 0.01
CA ASP A 41 2.50 6.01 0.43
C ASP A 41 3.65 6.84 -0.14
N ALA A 42 4.87 6.32 -0.10
CA ALA A 42 6.05 7.02 -0.58
C ALA A 42 5.99 7.38 -2.07
N GLN A 43 5.45 6.50 -2.93
CA GLN A 43 5.22 6.86 -4.34
C GLN A 43 4.16 7.96 -4.50
N TYR A 44 3.16 8.03 -3.60
CA TYR A 44 2.12 9.05 -3.64
C TYR A 44 2.71 10.41 -3.31
N PHE A 45 3.52 10.49 -2.25
CA PHE A 45 4.26 11.70 -1.89
C PHE A 45 5.22 12.14 -3.00
N ALA A 46 5.93 11.21 -3.64
CA ALA A 46 6.82 11.54 -4.75
C ALA A 46 6.05 12.09 -5.96
N LYS A 47 4.89 11.51 -6.30
CA LYS A 47 4.09 11.91 -7.45
C LYS A 47 3.39 13.25 -7.25
N TRP A 48 2.77 13.45 -6.08
CA TRP A 48 1.86 14.57 -5.85
C TRP A 48 2.50 15.73 -5.10
N TRP A 49 3.46 15.45 -4.20
CA TRP A 49 4.12 16.47 -3.39
C TRP A 49 5.59 16.67 -3.76
N ALA A 50 6.11 15.91 -4.73
CA ALA A 50 7.48 15.98 -5.22
C ALA A 50 8.56 15.82 -4.12
N ILE A 51 8.24 15.09 -3.05
CA ILE A 51 9.18 14.75 -1.97
C ILE A 51 9.47 13.26 -1.94
N VAL A 52 10.65 12.89 -1.44
CA VAL A 52 11.01 11.49 -1.18
C VAL A 52 10.98 11.26 0.33
N VAL A 53 10.10 10.38 0.78
CA VAL A 53 9.90 10.06 2.19
C VAL A 53 10.44 8.65 2.46
N LYS A 54 11.28 8.53 3.49
CA LYS A 54 11.88 7.25 3.88
C LYS A 54 11.08 6.60 4.99
N CYS A 55 10.78 5.31 4.85
CA CYS A 55 10.24 4.49 5.94
C CYS A 55 11.39 3.92 6.79
N ASP A 56 11.28 4.04 8.11
CA ASP A 56 12.24 3.47 9.06
C ASP A 56 11.79 2.09 9.57
N PHE A 57 10.49 1.82 9.54
CA PHE A 57 9.94 0.53 9.97
C PHE A 57 8.66 0.19 9.21
N ASP A 58 8.70 -0.84 8.38
CA ASP A 58 7.53 -1.34 7.66
C ASP A 58 6.99 -2.62 8.32
N THR A 59 5.82 -2.54 8.98
CA THR A 59 5.24 -3.65 9.73
C THR A 59 4.94 -4.87 8.85
N MET A 60 4.61 -4.66 7.58
CA MET A 60 4.39 -5.76 6.63
C MET A 60 5.68 -6.56 6.43
N MET A 61 6.78 -5.85 6.19
CA MET A 61 8.09 -6.46 5.94
C MET A 61 8.68 -7.09 7.20
N MET A 62 8.48 -6.45 8.36
CA MET A 62 8.94 -6.95 9.65
C MET A 62 8.19 -8.21 10.06
N HIS A 63 6.88 -8.29 9.77
CA HIS A 63 6.13 -9.54 9.90
C HIS A 63 6.65 -10.62 8.96
N HIS A 64 6.89 -10.29 7.68
CA HIS A 64 7.41 -11.23 6.69
C HIS A 64 8.77 -11.84 7.10
N VAL A 65 9.64 -11.03 7.70
CA VAL A 65 10.93 -11.50 8.23
C VAL A 65 10.73 -12.53 9.34
N CYS A 66 9.77 -12.32 10.24
CA CYS A 66 9.49 -13.25 11.34
C CYS A 66 8.78 -14.52 10.86
N TRP A 67 7.83 -14.36 9.93
CA TRP A 67 6.88 -15.40 9.51
C TRP A 67 6.73 -15.42 7.99
N PRO A 68 7.74 -15.90 7.25
CA PRO A 68 7.65 -15.96 5.79
C PRO A 68 6.53 -16.93 5.36
N GLY A 69 5.70 -16.49 4.42
CA GLY A 69 4.62 -17.30 3.84
C GLY A 69 3.25 -17.16 4.53
N THR A 70 3.14 -16.39 5.61
CA THR A 70 1.84 -16.02 6.19
C THR A 70 1.23 -14.81 5.49
N PRO A 71 -0.09 -14.58 5.62
CA PRO A 71 -0.71 -13.34 5.15
C PRO A 71 -0.04 -12.11 5.77
N MET A 72 0.05 -11.01 5.01
CA MET A 72 0.78 -9.80 5.46
C MET A 72 -0.12 -8.56 5.56
N GLY A 73 -1.44 -8.73 5.39
CA GLY A 73 -2.40 -7.63 5.47
C GLY A 73 -2.55 -7.08 6.88
N LEU A 74 -2.80 -5.76 7.00
CA LEU A 74 -2.84 -5.07 8.30
C LEU A 74 -3.85 -5.67 9.28
N CYS A 75 -5.02 -6.10 8.80
CA CYS A 75 -6.04 -6.76 9.63
C CYS A 75 -5.54 -8.08 10.23
N TYR A 76 -4.80 -8.86 9.44
CA TYR A 76 -4.19 -10.10 9.91
C TYR A 76 -3.07 -9.85 10.91
N LEU A 77 -2.20 -8.86 10.67
CA LEU A 77 -1.18 -8.47 11.64
C LEU A 77 -1.82 -7.96 12.94
N SER A 78 -2.88 -7.16 12.83
CA SER A 78 -3.64 -6.64 13.98
C SER A 78 -4.23 -7.78 14.82
N SER A 79 -4.78 -8.83 14.19
CA SER A 79 -5.32 -9.98 14.94
C SER A 79 -4.28 -10.83 15.65
N LEU A 80 -3.00 -10.72 15.25
CA LEU A 80 -1.88 -11.42 15.90
C LEU A 80 -1.20 -10.61 16.98
N TYR A 81 -1.05 -9.29 16.78
CA TYR A 81 -0.16 -8.47 17.60
C TYR A 81 -0.87 -7.43 18.47
N CYS A 82 -2.13 -7.08 18.18
CA CYS A 82 -2.86 -6.09 18.96
C CYS A 82 -3.73 -6.77 20.03
N ASP A 83 -3.68 -6.29 21.26
CA ASP A 83 -4.48 -6.83 22.38
C ASP A 83 -6.00 -6.70 22.15
N HIS A 84 -6.41 -5.66 21.43
CA HIS A 84 -7.82 -5.34 21.15
C HIS A 84 -8.07 -5.26 19.65
N HIS A 85 -8.07 -6.43 18.99
CA HIS A 85 -8.43 -6.54 17.58
C HIS A 85 -9.95 -6.62 17.40
N VAL A 86 -10.46 -5.77 16.53
CA VAL A 86 -11.79 -5.86 15.92
C VAL A 86 -11.57 -5.66 14.43
N ASN A 87 -12.15 -6.50 13.57
CA ASN A 87 -12.01 -6.32 12.12
C ASN A 87 -12.76 -5.07 11.68
N TRP A 88 -12.07 -4.16 10.97
CA TRP A 88 -12.59 -2.89 10.45
C TRP A 88 -12.43 -2.77 8.92
N LYS A 89 -11.85 -3.78 8.25
CA LYS A 89 -11.49 -3.67 6.83
C LYS A 89 -12.66 -3.69 5.87
N ASP A 90 -13.82 -4.13 6.35
CA ASP A 90 -15.06 -4.17 5.58
C ASP A 90 -15.84 -2.84 5.69
N GLU A 91 -15.47 -1.96 6.63
CA GLU A 91 -16.17 -0.69 6.87
C GLU A 91 -15.98 0.33 5.75
N GLY A 92 -14.88 0.25 4.99
CA GLY A 92 -14.60 1.14 3.86
C GLY A 92 -15.24 0.70 2.53
N LYS A 93 -16.07 -0.35 2.55
CA LYS A 93 -16.69 -0.96 1.35
C LYS A 93 -18.18 -1.23 1.59
N ILE A 94 -18.90 -0.16 1.94
CA ILE A 94 -20.35 -0.21 2.11
C ILE A 94 -21.02 0.34 0.84
N GLY A 95 -22.34 0.15 0.72
CA GLY A 95 -23.14 0.73 -0.37
C GLY A 95 -23.41 -0.22 -1.54
N GLU A 96 -23.95 0.34 -2.62
CA GLU A 96 -24.37 -0.42 -3.80
C GLU A 96 -23.16 -0.95 -4.58
N HIS A 97 -22.06 -0.19 -4.56
CA HIS A 97 -20.91 -0.50 -5.40
C HIS A 97 -19.94 -1.48 -4.73
N GLU A 98 -19.99 -1.64 -3.40
CA GLU A 98 -19.02 -2.42 -2.59
C GLU A 98 -17.55 -2.07 -2.92
N GLU A 99 -17.32 -0.90 -3.53
CA GLU A 99 -16.03 -0.37 -3.91
C GLU A 99 -15.54 0.62 -2.85
N TRP A 100 -14.23 0.66 -2.65
CA TRP A 100 -13.66 1.46 -1.57
C TRP A 100 -13.93 2.96 -1.77
N GLY A 101 -14.60 3.58 -0.80
CA GLY A 101 -14.79 5.02 -0.71
C GLY A 101 -15.81 5.66 -1.67
N ILE A 102 -16.55 4.88 -2.48
CA ILE A 102 -17.54 5.45 -3.40
C ILE A 102 -18.88 5.77 -2.71
N ASP A 103 -19.31 4.93 -1.78
CA ASP A 103 -20.58 5.09 -1.04
C ASP A 103 -20.37 5.27 0.48
N VAL A 104 -19.14 5.57 0.91
CA VAL A 104 -18.76 5.67 2.33
C VAL A 104 -18.61 7.15 2.69
N PRO A 105 -19.24 7.64 3.78
CA PRO A 105 -19.00 8.99 4.28
C PRO A 105 -17.52 9.25 4.57
N GLU A 106 -17.04 10.47 4.31
CA GLU A 106 -15.64 10.83 4.48
C GLU A 106 -15.18 10.71 5.92
N GLU A 107 -16.01 11.11 6.89
CA GLU A 107 -15.71 10.99 8.32
C GLU A 107 -15.39 9.54 8.69
N GLN A 108 -16.15 8.58 8.16
CA GLN A 108 -15.91 7.15 8.37
C GLN A 108 -14.60 6.69 7.70
N LEU A 109 -14.26 7.21 6.52
CA LEU A 109 -12.97 6.94 5.88
C LEU A 109 -11.80 7.54 6.67
N TRP A 110 -11.98 8.69 7.31
CA TRP A 110 -10.97 9.28 8.20
C TRP A 110 -10.78 8.46 9.47
N GLU A 111 -11.87 8.01 10.09
CA GLU A 111 -11.82 7.09 11.24
C GLU A 111 -11.10 5.79 10.86
N TYR A 112 -11.44 5.19 9.72
CA TYR A 112 -10.76 4.02 9.18
C TYR A 112 -9.24 4.25 9.05
N ASN A 113 -8.83 5.39 8.50
CA ASN A 113 -7.41 5.73 8.35
C ASN A 113 -6.73 5.94 9.71
N CYS A 114 -7.43 6.54 10.69
CA CYS A 114 -6.93 6.65 12.05
C CYS A 114 -6.70 5.27 12.70
N VAL A 115 -7.62 4.32 12.51
CA VAL A 115 -7.45 2.95 12.98
C VAL A 115 -6.22 2.30 12.34
N ASP A 116 -6.01 2.48 11.03
CA ASP A 116 -4.83 1.96 10.33
C ASP A 116 -3.52 2.47 10.95
N VAL A 117 -3.45 3.77 11.27
CA VAL A 117 -2.27 4.39 11.90
C VAL A 117 -2.03 3.82 13.30
N VAL A 118 -3.08 3.73 14.13
CA VAL A 118 -2.95 3.23 15.51
C VAL A 118 -2.53 1.76 15.53
N LYS A 119 -3.17 0.92 14.71
CA LYS A 119 -2.83 -0.52 14.64
C LYS A 119 -1.43 -0.74 14.12
N THR A 120 -1.00 0.00 13.10
CA THR A 120 0.38 -0.05 12.60
C THR A 120 1.40 0.29 13.70
N ALA A 121 1.12 1.31 14.52
CA ALA A 121 2.00 1.67 15.63
C ALA A 121 2.07 0.57 16.71
N GLU A 122 0.94 0.02 17.14
CA GLU A 122 0.88 -1.11 18.11
C GLU A 122 1.67 -2.32 17.61
N ILE A 123 1.44 -2.74 16.37
CA ILE A 123 2.13 -3.87 15.72
C ILE A 123 3.65 -3.66 15.74
N LYS A 124 4.11 -2.44 15.42
CA LYS A 124 5.54 -2.11 15.39
C LYS A 124 6.21 -2.35 16.75
N TYR A 125 5.58 -1.97 17.86
CA TYR A 125 6.18 -2.18 19.17
C TYR A 125 6.36 -3.66 19.50
N VAL A 126 5.37 -4.50 19.17
CA VAL A 126 5.47 -5.95 19.36
C VAL A 126 6.53 -6.57 18.46
N LEU A 127 6.56 -6.17 17.18
CA LEU A 127 7.52 -6.71 16.21
C LEU A 127 8.98 -6.36 16.54
N VAL A 128 9.26 -5.19 17.09
CA VAL A 128 10.62 -4.81 17.52
C VAL A 128 11.17 -5.82 18.54
N ASP A 129 10.38 -6.14 19.57
CA ASP A 129 10.80 -7.09 20.61
C ASP A 129 10.84 -8.52 20.09
N LEU A 130 9.91 -8.89 19.20
CA LEU A 130 9.88 -10.21 18.59
C LEU A 130 11.11 -10.46 17.70
N ILE A 131 11.46 -9.52 16.82
CA ILE A 131 12.65 -9.60 15.96
C ILE A 131 13.89 -9.78 16.82
N LYS A 132 13.99 -9.04 17.92
CA LYS A 132 15.11 -9.16 18.86
C LYS A 132 15.16 -10.54 19.51
N THR A 133 14.01 -11.06 19.93
CA THR A 133 13.88 -12.37 20.58
C THR A 133 14.24 -13.50 19.63
N LEU A 134 13.88 -13.38 18.35
CA LEU A 134 14.20 -14.37 17.31
C LEU A 134 15.62 -14.24 16.75
N GLY A 135 16.36 -13.18 17.11
CA GLY A 135 17.71 -12.93 16.58
C GLY A 135 17.73 -12.56 15.09
N LEU A 136 16.69 -11.88 14.60
CA LEU A 136 16.48 -11.57 13.18
C LEU A 136 16.81 -10.12 12.79
N GLN A 137 17.54 -9.38 13.64
CA GLN A 137 17.83 -7.96 13.42
C GLN A 137 18.56 -7.72 12.09
N PHE A 138 19.53 -8.57 11.76
CA PHE A 138 20.29 -8.46 10.50
C PHE A 138 19.37 -8.61 9.28
N GLN A 139 18.42 -9.56 9.32
CA GLN A 139 17.46 -9.80 8.26
C GLN A 139 16.49 -8.62 8.13
N ALA A 140 16.00 -8.10 9.26
CA ALA A 140 15.14 -6.92 9.30
C ALA A 140 15.84 -5.68 8.69
N GLU A 141 17.09 -5.41 9.10
CA GLU A 141 17.90 -4.31 8.56
C GLU A 141 18.16 -4.48 7.06
N THR A 142 18.52 -5.71 6.64
CA THR A 142 18.75 -6.02 5.22
C THR A 142 17.49 -5.79 4.39
N GLN A 143 16.32 -6.15 4.92
CA GLN A 143 15.05 -5.95 4.24
C GLN A 143 14.71 -4.46 4.11
N MET A 144 14.88 -3.68 5.17
CA MET A 144 14.63 -2.23 5.15
C MET A 144 15.64 -1.47 4.27
N ALA A 145 16.87 -1.95 4.13
CA ALA A 145 17.88 -1.34 3.28
C ALA A 145 17.50 -1.33 1.78
N GLN A 146 16.55 -2.17 1.36
CA GLN A 146 16.06 -2.22 -0.02
C GLN A 146 15.08 -1.08 -0.36
N PHE A 147 14.55 -0.37 0.64
CA PHE A 147 13.46 0.59 0.48
C PHE A 147 13.74 1.64 -0.61
N ASP A 148 14.87 2.35 -0.52
CA ASP A 148 15.21 3.44 -1.44
C ASP A 148 15.34 2.95 -2.89
N MET A 149 15.92 1.76 -3.07
CA MET A 149 16.07 1.14 -4.39
C MET A 149 14.73 0.72 -4.99
N LEU A 150 13.86 0.10 -4.19
CA LEU A 150 12.51 -0.31 -4.62
C LEU A 150 11.66 0.90 -5.00
N LEU A 151 11.70 1.96 -4.18
CA LEU A 151 11.00 3.21 -4.47
C LEU A 151 11.48 3.84 -5.79
N ALA A 152 12.80 3.87 -6.02
CA ALA A 152 13.36 4.40 -7.26
C ALA A 152 12.90 3.61 -8.50
N ILE A 153 12.83 2.27 -8.40
CA ILE A 153 12.31 1.42 -9.47
C ILE A 153 10.82 1.70 -9.72
N GLN A 154 10.03 1.83 -8.65
CA GLN A 154 8.59 2.08 -8.73
C GLN A 154 8.26 3.43 -9.37
N ILE A 155 8.98 4.50 -8.98
CA ILE A 155 8.81 5.83 -9.58
C ILE A 155 9.25 5.84 -11.04
N ARG A 156 10.33 5.15 -11.39
CA ARG A 156 10.84 5.08 -12.77
C ARG A 156 9.86 4.37 -13.71
N GLY A 157 9.24 3.28 -13.24
CA GLY A 157 8.36 2.44 -14.06
C GLY A 157 9.07 1.76 -15.23
N VAL A 158 8.27 1.13 -16.10
CA VAL A 158 8.74 0.43 -17.30
C VAL A 158 7.97 0.95 -18.52
N LYS A 159 8.69 1.33 -19.58
CA LYS A 159 8.05 1.76 -20.83
C LYS A 159 7.46 0.56 -21.55
N ILE A 160 6.14 0.53 -21.69
CA ILE A 160 5.41 -0.53 -22.38
C ILE A 160 5.19 -0.14 -23.84
N ASN A 161 5.53 -1.03 -24.78
CA ASN A 161 5.16 -0.88 -26.18
C ASN A 161 3.69 -1.31 -26.38
N THR A 162 2.79 -0.33 -26.32
CA THR A 162 1.34 -0.57 -26.43
C THR A 162 0.90 -1.07 -27.79
N LYS A 163 1.58 -0.65 -28.87
CA LYS A 163 1.30 -1.12 -30.24
C LYS A 163 1.61 -2.60 -30.36
N PHE A 164 2.82 -3.00 -29.99
CA PHE A 164 3.23 -4.40 -30.03
C PHE A 164 2.34 -5.27 -29.12
N ARG A 165 1.99 -4.78 -27.92
CA ARG A 165 1.05 -5.48 -27.03
C ARG A 165 -0.31 -5.73 -27.69
N ALA A 166 -0.83 -4.76 -28.46
CA ALA A 166 -2.09 -4.90 -29.17
C ALA A 166 -1.98 -5.90 -30.33
N GLU A 167 -0.89 -5.85 -31.10
CA GLU A 167 -0.60 -6.80 -32.18
C GLU A 167 -0.53 -8.23 -31.66
N THR A 168 0.29 -8.48 -30.63
CA THR A 168 0.40 -9.80 -29.98
C THR A 168 -0.94 -10.26 -29.38
N SER A 169 -1.76 -9.34 -28.86
CA SER A 169 -3.10 -9.70 -28.35
C SER A 169 -4.01 -10.24 -29.46
N MET A 170 -3.92 -9.70 -30.68
CA MET A 170 -4.70 -10.19 -31.82
C MET A 170 -4.19 -11.57 -32.28
N GLU A 171 -2.87 -11.77 -32.33
CA GLU A 171 -2.26 -13.06 -32.64
C GLU A 171 -2.70 -14.15 -31.65
N LEU A 172 -2.72 -13.83 -30.35
CA LEU A 172 -3.17 -14.75 -29.31
C LEU A 172 -4.64 -15.14 -29.47
N VAL A 173 -5.52 -14.20 -29.81
CA VAL A 173 -6.94 -14.49 -30.07
C VAL A 173 -7.07 -15.48 -31.23
N GLN A 174 -6.34 -15.25 -32.32
CA GLN A 174 -6.35 -16.17 -33.46
C GLN A 174 -5.86 -17.57 -33.06
N CYS A 175 -4.73 -17.68 -32.34
CA CYS A 175 -4.23 -18.98 -31.87
C CYS A 175 -5.20 -19.68 -30.90
N ILE A 176 -5.93 -18.93 -30.08
CA ILE A 176 -6.96 -19.47 -29.19
C ILE A 176 -8.09 -20.07 -30.01
N ASP A 177 -8.58 -19.37 -31.03
CA ASP A 177 -9.68 -19.83 -31.86
C ASP A 177 -9.28 -21.07 -32.68
N GLU A 178 -8.10 -21.05 -33.31
CA GLU A 178 -7.54 -22.22 -34.00
C GLU A 178 -7.42 -23.44 -33.07
N ARG A 179 -6.99 -23.24 -31.81
CA ARG A 179 -6.87 -24.34 -30.85
C ARG A 179 -8.23 -24.83 -30.36
N LYS A 180 -9.23 -23.95 -30.20
CA LYS A 180 -10.60 -24.33 -29.86
C LYS A 180 -11.23 -25.16 -30.95
N GLU A 181 -11.15 -24.71 -32.20
CA GLU A 181 -11.65 -25.46 -33.36
C GLU A 181 -11.00 -26.84 -33.45
N TRP A 182 -9.69 -26.92 -33.23
CA TRP A 182 -9.00 -28.19 -33.16
C TRP A 182 -9.51 -29.06 -32.01
N LEU A 183 -9.65 -28.51 -30.79
CA LEU A 183 -10.15 -29.27 -29.63
C LEU A 183 -11.56 -29.80 -29.85
N ASP A 184 -12.47 -28.99 -30.38
CA ASP A 184 -13.85 -29.38 -30.70
C ASP A 184 -13.88 -30.50 -31.76
N TYR A 185 -12.87 -30.55 -32.63
CA TYR A 185 -12.73 -31.62 -33.60
C TYR A 185 -12.21 -32.94 -32.99
N VAL A 186 -11.26 -32.89 -32.04
CA VAL A 186 -10.62 -34.11 -31.49
C VAL A 186 -11.28 -34.66 -30.22
N ILE A 187 -12.01 -33.81 -29.49
CA ILE A 187 -12.73 -34.18 -28.26
C ILE A 187 -14.24 -34.14 -28.57
N PRO A 188 -14.87 -35.27 -28.92
CA PRO A 188 -16.30 -35.35 -29.22
C PRO A 188 -17.20 -35.18 -27.98
#